data_AF-A0A2D6P9U3-F1
#
_entry.id   AF-A0A2D6P9U3-F1
#
_cell.length_a   1.000
_cell.length_b   1.000
_cell.length_c   1.000
_cell.angle_alpha   90.00
_cell.angle_beta   90.00
_cell.angle_gamma   90.00
#
_symmetry.space_group_name_H-M   'P 1'
#
loop_
_entity.id
_entity.type
_entity.pdbx_description
1 polymer ?
#
loop_
_entity_poly.entity_id
_entity_poly.type
_entity_poly.pdbx_seq_one_letter_code
_entity_poly.pdbx_strand_id
1 'polypeptide(L)'
;MEMDSLSEKNLSSTDSSSDNYNIYKVLEDLKDIDPWEGLENFDKSLMDWAEKVPFGQSDFQNTYYVVNSHVTPWRQMRQAIMELQARTNAVQKVTVQYKRNLNDIARIKHEIENEEDEFQRKDLECQLEILYLDSQIWKNKLKQSKSEIEGFMRIIKQRAGDVPVEEFIKQFDDPEIVEFEEHKYWIARMAKQSAIDLLTTGRIQAGNLESMLQMTPEDQAAVTDLALTYSTAMNHSIGKFKEAAENKVEGMLEGRPAEMFDTAGVFTDYVSHNIDQRSLQSSDKPETGS
;
A
#
# COMPACT_ATOMS: atom_id res chain seq x y z
N MET A 1 20.76 42.13 2.22
CA MET A 1 19.41 41.54 2.18
C MET A 1 19.64 40.04 2.18
N GLU A 2 19.51 39.48 3.37
CA GLU A 2 20.06 38.19 3.78
C GLU A 2 19.29 37.03 3.15
N MET A 3 20.03 36.01 2.71
CA MET A 3 19.47 34.71 2.36
C MET A 3 19.21 33.96 3.68
N ASP A 4 17.95 33.91 4.08
CA ASP A 4 17.49 33.07 5.18
C ASP A 4 17.68 31.59 4.78
N SER A 5 18.65 30.95 5.43
CA SER A 5 18.76 29.51 5.48
C SER A 5 17.57 28.95 6.25
N LEU A 6 16.64 28.31 5.56
CA LEU A 6 15.61 27.47 6.19
C LEU A 6 16.32 26.26 6.83
N SER A 7 16.72 26.43 8.08
CA SER A 7 17.04 25.31 8.96
C SER A 7 15.77 24.48 9.10
N GLU A 8 15.76 23.28 8.52
CA GLU A 8 14.81 22.24 8.91
C GLU A 8 15.00 21.98 10.40
N LYS A 9 14.13 22.59 11.20
CA LYS A 9 14.01 22.26 12.61
C LYS A 9 13.55 20.81 12.67
N ASN A 10 14.49 19.92 12.98
CA ASN A 10 14.24 18.57 13.48
C ASN A 10 13.25 18.62 14.66
N LEU A 11 11.97 18.58 14.34
CA LEU A 11 10.85 18.40 15.27
C LEU A 11 10.77 16.93 15.66
N SER A 12 11.75 16.47 16.44
CA SER A 12 11.63 15.26 17.27
C SER A 12 12.70 15.22 18.37
N SER A 13 12.91 16.36 19.04
CA SER A 13 13.83 16.48 20.20
C SER A 13 13.07 16.91 21.45
N THR A 14 11.89 16.34 21.68
CA THR A 14 11.15 16.45 22.94
C THR A 14 10.36 15.16 23.19
N ASP A 15 11.09 14.09 23.47
CA ASP A 15 10.62 12.97 24.29
C ASP A 15 11.86 12.43 25.02
N SER A 16 12.43 13.28 25.87
CA SER A 16 13.52 12.94 26.79
C SER A 16 12.93 12.33 28.07
N SER A 17 12.14 11.26 27.93
CA SER A 17 11.82 10.40 29.08
C SER A 17 12.75 9.19 29.03
N SER A 18 13.44 8.96 30.15
CA SER A 18 14.34 7.84 30.45
C SER A 18 13.72 6.43 30.37
N ASP A 19 12.57 6.30 29.71
CA ASP A 19 11.66 5.16 29.78
C ASP A 19 11.58 4.37 28.46
N ASN A 20 12.36 4.76 27.43
CA ASN A 20 12.44 4.00 26.18
C ASN A 20 13.57 2.97 26.28
N TYR A 21 13.20 1.73 26.60
CA TYR A 21 14.07 0.58 26.36
C TYR A 21 14.48 0.58 24.88
N ASN A 22 15.78 0.49 24.60
CA ASN A 22 16.32 0.59 23.25
C ASN A 22 17.40 -0.47 23.02
N ILE A 23 17.75 -0.68 21.75
CA ILE A 23 18.75 -1.67 21.35
C ILE A 23 20.11 -1.47 22.05
N TYR A 24 20.50 -0.24 22.41
CA TYR A 24 21.77 0.01 23.08
C TYR A 24 21.83 -0.62 24.47
N LYS A 25 20.71 -0.62 25.21
CA LYS A 25 20.63 -1.30 26.51
C LYS A 25 20.76 -2.82 26.34
N VAL A 26 20.07 -3.40 25.37
CA VAL A 26 20.19 -4.83 25.03
C VAL A 26 21.63 -5.21 24.71
N LEU A 27 22.32 -4.40 23.89
CA LEU A 27 23.71 -4.64 23.52
C LEU A 27 24.67 -4.52 24.72
N GLU A 28 24.34 -3.71 25.72
CA GLU A 28 25.08 -3.64 26.97
C GLU A 28 24.86 -4.91 27.81
N ASP A 29 23.59 -5.30 28.00
CA ASP A 29 23.21 -6.50 28.77
C ASP A 29 23.82 -7.78 28.15
N LEU A 30 23.95 -7.83 26.82
CA LEU A 30 24.55 -8.97 26.12
C LEU A 30 26.06 -9.11 26.32
N LYS A 31 26.78 -8.06 26.75
CA LYS A 31 28.25 -8.13 26.90
C LYS A 31 28.69 -9.25 27.84
N ASP A 32 27.91 -9.51 28.88
CA ASP A 32 28.21 -10.50 29.91
C ASP A 32 27.54 -11.86 29.66
N ILE A 33 26.75 -11.99 28.58
CA ILE A 33 25.98 -13.20 28.24
C ILE A 33 26.54 -13.84 26.95
N ASP A 34 26.48 -13.09 25.85
CA ASP A 34 26.94 -13.47 24.52
C ASP A 34 27.25 -12.18 23.74
N PRO A 35 28.47 -11.65 23.88
CA PRO A 35 28.80 -10.32 23.36
C PRO A 35 28.71 -10.31 21.84
N TRP A 36 27.95 -9.35 21.31
CA TRP A 36 27.87 -9.14 19.87
C TRP A 36 29.07 -8.33 19.39
N GLU A 37 30.15 -9.04 19.06
CA GLU A 37 31.40 -8.46 18.58
C GLU A 37 31.29 -7.89 17.15
N GLY A 38 32.07 -6.86 16.86
CA GLY A 38 32.20 -6.31 15.50
C GLY A 38 31.06 -5.41 15.02
N LEU A 39 30.06 -5.10 15.84
CA LEU A 39 28.99 -4.16 15.52
C LEU A 39 29.51 -2.73 15.36
N GLU A 40 29.43 -2.19 14.15
CA GLU A 40 29.81 -0.80 13.86
C GLU A 40 28.73 0.19 14.32
N ASN A 41 29.07 1.47 14.40
CA ASN A 41 28.11 2.51 14.77
C ASN A 41 26.94 2.61 13.78
N PHE A 42 27.19 2.32 12.50
CA PHE A 42 26.15 2.27 11.48
C PHE A 42 25.10 1.21 11.82
N ASP A 43 25.52 -0.01 12.16
CA ASP A 43 24.62 -1.13 12.44
C ASP A 43 23.73 -0.84 13.66
N LYS A 44 24.33 -0.35 14.75
CA LYS A 44 23.59 0.00 15.97
C LYS A 44 22.56 1.10 15.72
N SER A 45 22.94 2.11 14.94
CA SER A 45 22.04 3.20 14.56
C SER A 45 20.92 2.71 13.64
N LEU A 46 21.22 1.80 12.73
CA LEU A 46 20.24 1.20 11.83
C LEU A 46 19.23 0.33 12.61
N MET A 47 19.69 -0.47 13.57
CA MET A 47 18.82 -1.26 14.45
C MET A 47 17.89 -0.36 15.27
N ASP A 48 18.43 0.69 15.90
CA ASP A 48 17.66 1.65 16.71
C ASP A 48 16.61 2.40 15.88
N TRP A 49 16.96 2.79 14.65
CA TRP A 49 16.04 3.43 13.71
C TRP A 49 14.96 2.45 13.24
N ALA A 50 15.33 1.24 12.83
CA ALA A 50 14.42 0.23 12.30
C ALA A 50 13.36 -0.19 13.32
N GLU A 51 13.72 -0.24 14.60
CA GLU A 51 12.79 -0.51 15.71
C GLU A 51 11.73 0.61 15.87
N LYS A 52 12.02 1.85 15.45
CA LYS A 52 11.15 3.02 15.66
C LYS A 52 10.29 3.39 14.45
N VAL A 53 10.58 2.79 13.29
CA VAL A 53 9.96 3.18 12.03
C VAL A 53 8.75 2.32 11.73
N PRO A 54 7.58 2.91 11.47
CA PRO A 54 6.43 2.18 10.96
C PRO A 54 6.63 1.85 9.47
N PHE A 55 6.56 0.57 9.11
CA PHE A 55 6.57 0.12 7.72
C PHE A 55 5.14 -0.12 7.22
N GLY A 56 4.46 0.98 6.89
CA GLY A 56 3.11 0.98 6.33
C GLY A 56 3.07 0.90 4.80
N GLN A 57 1.86 0.79 4.26
CA GLN A 57 1.63 0.86 2.82
C GLN A 57 1.85 2.28 2.28
N SER A 58 2.57 2.38 1.15
CA SER A 58 2.74 3.65 0.43
C SER A 58 1.49 4.06 -0.36
N ASP A 59 1.36 5.35 -0.66
CA ASP A 59 0.26 5.87 -1.50
C ASP A 59 0.24 5.22 -2.91
N PHE A 60 1.42 4.89 -3.46
CA PHE A 60 1.53 4.17 -4.72
C PHE A 60 0.93 2.76 -4.62
N GLN A 61 1.27 2.02 -3.57
CA GLN A 61 0.69 0.70 -3.32
C GLN A 61 -0.83 0.77 -3.13
N ASN A 62 -1.29 1.71 -2.30
CA ASN A 62 -2.71 1.90 -2.03
C ASN A 62 -3.49 2.24 -3.30
N THR A 63 -2.93 3.10 -4.16
CA THR A 63 -3.59 3.51 -5.41
C THR A 63 -3.62 2.38 -6.43
N TYR A 64 -2.46 1.82 -6.78
CA TYR A 64 -2.34 0.96 -7.96
C TYR A 64 -2.58 -0.53 -7.69
N TYR A 65 -2.23 -1.00 -6.49
CA TYR A 65 -2.24 -2.43 -6.17
C TYR A 65 -3.36 -2.82 -5.21
N VAL A 66 -3.89 -1.88 -4.43
CA VAL A 66 -5.04 -2.12 -3.56
C VAL A 66 -6.32 -1.66 -4.26
N VAL A 67 -6.46 -0.35 -4.49
CA VAL A 67 -7.69 0.23 -5.03
C VAL A 67 -7.87 -0.12 -6.52
N ASN A 68 -6.92 0.22 -7.39
CA ASN A 68 -7.03 -0.01 -8.85
C ASN A 68 -6.93 -1.49 -9.28
N SER A 69 -6.72 -2.41 -8.33
CA SER A 69 -6.80 -3.84 -8.61
C SER A 69 -8.22 -4.27 -9.02
N HIS A 70 -9.23 -3.52 -8.58
CA HIS A 70 -10.62 -3.71 -8.96
C HIS A 70 -10.95 -2.98 -10.27
N VAL A 71 -11.90 -3.53 -11.03
CA VAL A 71 -12.17 -3.07 -12.40
C VAL A 71 -13.13 -1.88 -12.45
N THR A 72 -14.19 -1.89 -11.63
CA THR A 72 -15.22 -0.84 -11.66
C THR A 72 -14.95 0.27 -10.64
N PRO A 73 -15.24 1.54 -10.96
CA PRO A 73 -15.04 2.65 -10.03
C PRO A 73 -15.73 2.47 -8.68
N TRP A 74 -16.97 1.98 -8.68
CA TRP A 74 -17.71 1.72 -7.44
C TRP A 74 -17.02 0.67 -6.57
N ARG A 75 -16.53 -0.44 -7.14
CA ARG A 75 -15.82 -1.48 -6.38
C ARG A 75 -14.44 -0.99 -5.91
N GLN A 76 -13.75 -0.18 -6.70
CA GLN A 76 -12.51 0.48 -6.28
C GLN A 76 -12.76 1.38 -5.05
N MET A 77 -13.83 2.17 -5.07
CA MET A 77 -14.22 3.00 -3.92
C MET A 77 -14.59 2.15 -2.71
N ARG A 78 -15.41 1.10 -2.90
CA ARG A 78 -15.78 0.16 -1.84
C ARG A 78 -14.56 -0.49 -1.21
N GLN A 79 -13.55 -0.86 -2.00
CA GLN A 79 -12.28 -1.38 -1.49
C GLN A 79 -11.57 -0.34 -0.61
N ALA A 80 -11.47 0.92 -1.06
CA ALA A 80 -10.86 1.98 -0.25
C ALA A 80 -11.58 2.18 1.10
N ILE A 81 -12.92 2.11 1.10
CA ILE A 81 -13.74 2.18 2.32
C ILE A 81 -13.50 0.97 3.24
N MET A 82 -13.42 -0.25 2.69
CA MET A 82 -13.11 -1.46 3.46
C MET A 82 -11.72 -1.40 4.10
N GLU A 83 -10.73 -0.89 3.37
CA GLU A 83 -9.38 -0.70 3.91
C GLU A 83 -9.37 0.36 5.01
N LEU A 84 -10.07 1.49 4.81
CA LEU A 84 -10.28 2.52 5.82
C LEU A 84 -10.94 1.95 7.09
N GLN A 85 -11.98 1.13 6.94
CA GLN A 85 -12.65 0.46 8.05
C GLN A 85 -11.68 -0.46 8.80
N ALA A 86 -10.92 -1.28 8.08
CA ALA A 86 -9.94 -2.19 8.68
C ALA A 86 -8.87 -1.43 9.50
N ARG A 87 -8.33 -0.33 8.98
CA ARG A 87 -7.31 0.46 9.71
C ARG A 87 -7.92 1.25 10.86
N THR A 88 -9.15 1.74 10.72
CA THR A 88 -9.87 2.41 11.81
C THR A 88 -10.08 1.45 12.98
N ASN A 89 -10.53 0.23 12.70
CA ASN A 89 -10.66 -0.83 13.70
C ASN A 89 -9.31 -1.19 14.34
N ALA A 90 -8.23 -1.23 13.55
CA ALA A 90 -6.88 -1.46 14.07
C ALA A 90 -6.44 -0.35 15.03
N VAL A 91 -6.63 0.92 14.67
CA VAL A 91 -6.33 2.08 15.55
C VAL A 91 -7.10 1.96 16.87
N GLN A 92 -8.39 1.66 16.81
CA GLN A 92 -9.21 1.51 18.02
C GLN A 92 -8.66 0.42 18.95
N LYS A 93 -8.40 -0.78 18.40
CA LYS A 93 -7.87 -1.91 19.18
C LYS A 93 -6.49 -1.61 19.76
N VAL A 94 -5.57 -1.09 18.94
CA VAL A 94 -4.22 -0.75 19.37
C VAL A 94 -4.24 0.35 20.44
N THR A 95 -5.15 1.33 20.32
CA THR A 95 -5.30 2.38 21.33
C THR A 95 -5.70 1.81 22.68
N VAL A 96 -6.66 0.87 22.72
CA VAL A 96 -7.07 0.21 23.96
C VAL A 96 -5.91 -0.62 24.53
N GLN A 97 -5.21 -1.38 23.68
CA GLN A 97 -4.07 -2.19 24.12
C GLN A 97 -2.94 -1.34 24.68
N TYR A 98 -2.64 -0.20 24.04
CA TYR A 98 -1.64 0.75 24.53
C TYR A 98 -2.04 1.33 25.89
N LYS A 99 -3.30 1.75 26.07
CA LYS A 99 -3.80 2.25 27.36
C LYS A 99 -3.70 1.20 28.46
N ARG A 100 -4.06 -0.05 28.15
CA ARG A 100 -3.92 -1.17 29.08
C ARG A 100 -2.46 -1.38 29.47
N ASN A 101 -1.56 -1.35 28.48
CA ASN A 101 -0.13 -1.49 28.71
C ASN A 101 0.44 -0.40 29.64
N LEU A 102 0.01 0.86 29.47
CA LEU A 102 0.37 1.95 30.39
C LEU A 102 -0.13 1.71 31.82
N ASN A 103 -1.33 1.16 31.98
CA ASN A 103 -1.85 0.79 33.29
C ASN A 103 -1.08 -0.39 33.91
N ASP A 104 -0.72 -1.39 33.10
CA ASP A 104 0.11 -2.52 33.54
C ASP A 104 1.51 -2.02 33.97
N ILE A 105 2.12 -1.07 33.25
CA ILE A 105 3.37 -0.40 33.66
C ILE A 105 3.21 0.26 35.03
N ALA A 106 2.12 1.01 35.24
CA ALA A 106 1.87 1.67 36.53
C ALA A 106 1.70 0.65 37.67
N ARG A 107 1.02 -0.47 37.41
CA ARG A 107 0.86 -1.56 38.39
C ARG A 107 2.19 -2.19 38.75
N ILE A 108 3.00 -2.58 37.76
CA ILE A 108 4.30 -3.21 38.01
C ILE A 108 5.25 -2.26 38.74
N LYS A 109 5.28 -0.96 38.39
CA LYS A 109 6.05 0.04 39.14
C LYS A 109 5.67 0.08 40.61
N HIS A 110 4.37 0.05 40.91
CA HIS A 110 3.88 0.01 42.28
C HIS A 110 4.25 -1.29 43.00
N GLU A 111 4.21 -2.44 42.32
CA GLU A 111 4.63 -3.72 42.89
C GLU A 111 6.13 -3.72 43.23
N ILE A 112 6.99 -3.20 42.33
CA ILE A 112 8.44 -3.05 42.57
C ILE A 112 8.73 -2.20 43.82
N GLU A 113 8.02 -1.08 44.00
CA GLU A 113 8.20 -0.17 45.14
C GLU A 113 7.89 -0.82 46.50
N ASN A 114 7.01 -1.82 46.51
CA ASN A 114 6.57 -2.51 47.72
C ASN A 114 7.20 -3.91 47.91
N GLU A 115 8.02 -4.37 46.95
CA GLU A 115 8.64 -5.68 47.01
C GLU A 115 9.91 -5.63 47.88
N GLU A 116 9.99 -6.53 48.86
CA GLU A 116 11.11 -6.63 49.79
C GLU A 116 12.18 -7.61 49.26
N ASP A 117 11.74 -8.71 48.64
CA ASP A 117 12.62 -9.76 48.10
C ASP A 117 13.35 -9.26 46.85
N GLU A 118 14.69 -9.33 46.88
CA GLU A 118 15.54 -8.85 45.79
C GLU A 118 15.32 -9.64 44.49
N PHE A 119 15.03 -10.94 44.57
CA PHE A 119 14.83 -11.77 43.39
C PHE A 119 13.48 -11.47 42.72
N GLN A 120 12.43 -11.34 43.52
CA GLN A 120 11.10 -10.96 43.02
C GLN A 120 11.10 -9.55 42.45
N ARG A 121 11.81 -8.61 43.10
CA ARG A 121 11.99 -7.25 42.56
C ARG A 121 12.66 -7.30 41.19
N LYS A 122 13.70 -8.13 41.01
CA LYS A 122 14.38 -8.28 39.73
C LYS A 122 13.47 -8.88 38.65
N ASP A 123 12.66 -9.88 38.98
CA ASP A 123 11.68 -10.45 38.04
C ASP A 123 10.63 -9.41 37.61
N LEU A 124 10.17 -8.56 38.52
CA LEU A 124 9.25 -7.46 38.21
C LEU A 124 9.91 -6.38 37.34
N GLU A 125 11.18 -6.05 37.57
CA GLU A 125 11.94 -5.15 36.69
C GLU A 125 12.03 -5.69 35.25
N CYS A 126 12.32 -6.98 35.09
CA CYS A 126 12.33 -7.62 33.77
C CYS A 126 10.95 -7.56 33.09
N GLN A 127 9.86 -7.77 33.85
CA GLN A 127 8.49 -7.62 33.33
C GLN A 127 8.21 -6.17 32.91
N LEU A 128 8.69 -5.18 33.67
CA LEU A 128 8.55 -3.77 33.33
C LEU A 128 9.26 -3.42 32.01
N GLU A 129 10.45 -3.99 31.76
CA GLU A 129 11.18 -3.81 30.51
C GLU A 129 10.42 -4.36 29.29
N ILE A 130 9.81 -5.55 29.43
CA ILE A 130 8.93 -6.12 28.39
C ILE A 130 7.76 -5.18 28.09
N LEU A 131 7.13 -4.61 29.12
CA LEU A 131 6.02 -3.68 28.93
C LEU A 131 6.45 -2.38 28.22
N TYR A 132 7.69 -1.92 28.42
CA TYR A 132 8.22 -0.77 27.66
C TYR A 132 8.46 -1.10 26.19
N LEU A 133 9.01 -2.28 25.89
CA LEU A 133 9.13 -2.78 24.51
C LEU A 133 7.75 -2.86 23.83
N ASP A 134 6.77 -3.44 24.52
CA ASP A 134 5.39 -3.51 24.04
C ASP A 134 4.82 -2.11 23.78
N SER A 135 5.06 -1.14 24.67
CA SER A 135 4.63 0.26 24.48
C SER A 135 5.14 0.84 23.16
N GLN A 136 6.41 0.57 22.84
CA GLN A 136 7.03 1.05 21.62
C GLN A 136 6.40 0.41 20.37
N ILE A 137 6.17 -0.91 20.41
CA ILE A 137 5.47 -1.65 19.35
C ILE A 137 4.07 -1.07 19.11
N TRP A 138 3.31 -0.80 20.17
CA TRP A 138 1.97 -0.22 20.06
C TRP A 138 2.00 1.20 19.48
N LYS A 139 2.96 2.04 19.91
CA LYS A 139 3.16 3.38 19.34
C LYS A 139 3.43 3.32 17.84
N ASN A 140 4.29 2.41 17.39
CA ASN A 140 4.60 2.24 15.96
C ASN A 140 3.36 1.81 15.17
N LYS A 141 2.60 0.83 15.68
CA LYS A 141 1.34 0.40 15.07
C LYS A 141 0.33 1.54 14.96
N LEU A 142 0.23 2.41 15.97
CA LEU A 142 -0.62 3.62 15.90
C LEU A 142 -0.18 4.57 14.79
N LYS A 143 1.13 4.87 14.71
CA LYS A 143 1.69 5.73 13.64
C LYS A 143 1.42 5.15 12.26
N GLN A 144 1.64 3.85 12.10
CA GLN A 144 1.37 3.13 10.85
C GLN A 144 -0.09 3.23 10.44
N SER A 145 -1.01 2.81 11.32
CA SER A 145 -2.43 2.79 10.99
C SER A 145 -2.98 4.20 10.73
N LYS A 146 -2.48 5.23 11.44
CA LYS A 146 -2.84 6.62 11.17
C LYS A 146 -2.39 7.06 9.78
N SER A 147 -1.14 6.81 9.41
CA SER A 147 -0.62 7.15 8.08
C SER A 147 -1.41 6.47 6.96
N GLU A 148 -1.77 5.19 7.14
CA GLU A 148 -2.55 4.44 6.17
C GLU A 148 -4.01 4.96 6.07
N ILE A 149 -4.65 5.31 7.20
CA ILE A 149 -5.96 5.97 7.20
C ILE A 149 -5.92 7.25 6.39
N GLU A 150 -4.92 8.10 6.61
CA GLU A 150 -4.76 9.35 5.86
C GLU A 150 -4.60 9.11 4.35
N GLY A 151 -3.84 8.07 3.97
CA GLY A 151 -3.70 7.64 2.58
C GLY A 151 -5.03 7.24 1.94
N PHE A 152 -5.80 6.36 2.59
CA PHE A 152 -7.12 5.95 2.06
C PHE A 152 -8.13 7.10 2.07
N MET A 153 -8.11 7.96 3.09
CA MET A 153 -8.96 9.16 3.12
C MET A 153 -8.65 10.12 1.96
N ARG A 154 -7.38 10.30 1.59
CA ARG A 154 -7.01 11.08 0.39
C ARG A 154 -7.61 10.47 -0.88
N ILE A 155 -7.45 9.16 -1.07
CA ILE A 155 -7.99 8.45 -2.25
C ILE A 155 -9.51 8.59 -2.34
N ILE A 156 -10.22 8.37 -1.22
CA ILE A 156 -11.68 8.47 -1.16
C ILE A 156 -12.12 9.89 -1.49
N LYS A 157 -11.53 10.92 -0.87
CA LYS A 157 -11.88 12.32 -1.13
C LYS A 157 -11.63 12.73 -2.58
N GLN A 158 -10.49 12.32 -3.15
CA GLN A 158 -10.16 12.64 -4.54
C GLN A 158 -11.20 12.08 -5.52
N ARG A 159 -11.73 10.89 -5.25
CA ARG A 159 -12.68 10.21 -6.12
C ARG A 159 -14.14 10.58 -5.84
N ALA A 160 -14.49 10.91 -4.60
CA ALA A 160 -15.81 11.37 -4.22
C ALA A 160 -16.08 12.80 -4.74
N GLY A 161 -15.03 13.61 -4.91
CA GLY A 161 -15.18 15.00 -5.34
C GLY A 161 -15.97 15.82 -4.33
N ASP A 162 -16.90 16.63 -4.83
CA ASP A 162 -17.73 17.54 -4.02
C ASP A 162 -19.07 16.93 -3.56
N VAL A 163 -19.24 15.60 -3.71
CA VAL A 163 -20.48 14.92 -3.31
C VAL A 163 -20.66 15.02 -1.79
N PRO A 164 -21.85 15.43 -1.29
CA PRO A 164 -22.15 15.43 0.14
C PRO A 164 -21.94 14.05 0.77
N VAL A 165 -21.39 14.00 1.99
CA VAL A 165 -21.01 12.74 2.64
C VAL A 165 -22.20 11.80 2.80
N GLU A 166 -23.39 12.32 3.09
CA GLU A 166 -24.62 11.54 3.24
C GLU A 166 -25.04 10.87 1.92
N GLU A 167 -24.92 11.58 0.80
CA GLU A 167 -25.22 11.05 -0.53
C GLU A 167 -24.16 10.02 -0.97
N PHE A 168 -22.89 10.30 -0.66
CA PHE A 168 -21.79 9.37 -0.90
C PHE A 168 -21.99 8.05 -0.15
N ILE A 169 -22.33 8.10 1.14
CA ILE A 169 -22.57 6.93 1.98
C ILE A 169 -23.76 6.11 1.47
N LYS A 170 -24.83 6.78 1.02
CA LYS A 170 -26.05 6.11 0.51
C LYS A 170 -25.76 5.14 -0.64
N GLN A 171 -24.75 5.41 -1.46
CA GLN A 171 -24.35 4.53 -2.58
C GLN A 171 -23.77 3.17 -2.12
N PHE A 172 -23.42 3.02 -0.85
CA PHE A 172 -22.88 1.79 -0.27
C PHE A 172 -23.82 1.15 0.76
N ASP A 173 -24.80 1.90 1.27
CA ASP A 173 -25.77 1.42 2.26
C ASP A 173 -27.06 0.89 1.63
N ASP A 174 -27.44 1.36 0.43
CA ASP A 174 -28.65 0.91 -0.26
C ASP A 174 -28.45 -0.49 -0.90
N PRO A 175 -29.16 -1.54 -0.44
CA PRO A 175 -28.97 -2.90 -0.93
C PRO A 175 -29.24 -3.06 -2.43
N GLU A 176 -30.15 -2.28 -3.01
CA GLU A 176 -30.47 -2.37 -4.44
C GLU A 176 -29.33 -1.81 -5.29
N ILE A 177 -28.73 -0.69 -4.86
CA ILE A 177 -27.55 -0.10 -5.51
C ILE A 177 -26.36 -1.06 -5.39
N VAL A 178 -26.14 -1.63 -4.21
CA VAL A 178 -25.05 -2.57 -3.95
C VAL A 178 -25.15 -3.78 -4.87
N GLU A 179 -26.31 -4.44 -4.94
CA GLU A 179 -26.49 -5.63 -5.78
C GLU A 179 -26.27 -5.31 -7.26
N PHE A 180 -26.79 -4.17 -7.73
CA PHE A 180 -26.61 -3.72 -9.10
C PHE A 180 -25.15 -3.43 -9.46
N GLU A 181 -24.40 -2.74 -8.59
CA GLU A 181 -23.00 -2.42 -8.83
C GLU A 181 -22.08 -3.64 -8.67
N GLU A 182 -22.41 -4.60 -7.78
CA GLU A 182 -21.75 -5.90 -7.71
C GLU A 182 -21.95 -6.69 -9.00
N HIS A 183 -23.18 -6.75 -9.54
CA HIS A 183 -23.47 -7.42 -10.80
C HIS A 183 -22.63 -6.87 -11.95
N LYS A 184 -22.59 -5.54 -12.12
CA LYS A 184 -21.69 -4.86 -13.07
C LYS A 184 -20.23 -5.20 -12.85
N TYR A 185 -19.77 -5.21 -11.59
CA TYR A 185 -18.40 -5.53 -11.24
C TYR A 185 -18.02 -6.94 -11.69
N TRP A 186 -18.87 -7.93 -11.47
CA TRP A 186 -18.60 -9.31 -11.87
C TRP A 186 -18.56 -9.49 -13.39
N ILE A 187 -19.46 -8.84 -14.13
CA ILE A 187 -19.39 -8.81 -15.61
C ILE A 187 -18.05 -8.21 -16.06
N ALA A 188 -17.69 -7.03 -15.56
CA ALA A 188 -16.46 -6.35 -15.94
C ALA A 188 -15.20 -7.13 -15.54
N ARG A 189 -15.20 -7.77 -14.37
CA ARG A 189 -14.11 -8.62 -13.90
C ARG A 189 -13.92 -9.84 -14.77
N MET A 190 -15.01 -10.56 -15.05
CA MET A 190 -14.99 -11.74 -15.93
C MET A 190 -14.50 -11.35 -17.33
N ALA A 191 -14.97 -10.23 -17.87
CA ALA A 191 -14.52 -9.74 -19.16
C ALA A 191 -13.02 -9.43 -19.18
N LYS A 192 -12.48 -8.79 -18.14
CA LYS A 192 -11.05 -8.50 -18.03
C LYS A 192 -10.21 -9.78 -17.94
N GLN A 193 -10.66 -10.79 -17.19
CA GLN A 193 -9.96 -12.07 -17.09
C GLN A 193 -9.99 -12.83 -18.43
N SER A 194 -11.16 -12.91 -19.07
CA SER A 194 -11.31 -13.50 -20.40
C SER A 194 -10.51 -12.76 -21.48
N ALA A 195 -10.38 -11.43 -21.40
CA ALA A 195 -9.53 -10.66 -22.31
C ALA A 195 -8.05 -11.04 -22.16
N ILE A 196 -7.57 -11.27 -20.94
CA ILE A 196 -6.20 -11.73 -20.69
C ILE A 196 -5.98 -13.12 -21.32
N ASP A 197 -6.94 -14.03 -21.18
CA ASP A 197 -6.88 -15.36 -21.81
C ASP A 197 -6.80 -15.25 -23.34
N LEU A 198 -7.62 -14.37 -23.93
CA LEU A 198 -7.60 -14.10 -25.37
C LEU A 198 -6.27 -13.51 -25.83
N LEU A 199 -5.70 -12.57 -25.07
CA LEU A 199 -4.41 -11.94 -25.39
C LEU A 199 -3.23 -12.92 -25.30
N THR A 200 -3.32 -13.90 -24.40
CA THR A 200 -2.21 -14.84 -24.13
C THR A 200 -2.32 -16.14 -24.92
N THR A 201 -3.53 -16.65 -25.13
CA THR A 201 -3.76 -17.97 -25.73
C THR A 201 -4.68 -17.96 -26.96
N GLY A 202 -5.33 -16.83 -27.25
CA GLY A 202 -6.30 -16.70 -28.34
C GLY A 202 -7.66 -17.36 -28.07
N ARG A 203 -7.88 -17.92 -26.88
CA ARG A 203 -9.14 -18.56 -26.46
C ARG A 203 -9.44 -18.22 -25.00
N ILE A 204 -10.71 -18.18 -24.62
CA ILE A 204 -11.11 -18.10 -23.20
C ILE A 204 -10.79 -19.43 -22.53
N GLN A 205 -10.11 -19.40 -21.37
CA GLN A 205 -9.72 -20.62 -20.67
C GLN A 205 -10.91 -21.27 -19.95
N ALA A 206 -10.78 -22.58 -19.70
CA ALA A 206 -11.86 -23.41 -19.16
C ALA A 206 -12.47 -22.85 -17.85
N GLY A 207 -11.66 -22.32 -16.93
CA GLY A 207 -12.17 -21.77 -15.66
C GLY A 207 -13.05 -20.53 -15.83
N ASN A 208 -12.63 -19.60 -16.69
CA ASN A 208 -13.44 -18.41 -16.99
C ASN A 208 -14.69 -18.78 -17.79
N LEU A 209 -14.57 -19.73 -18.73
CA LEU A 209 -15.70 -20.23 -19.51
C LEU A 209 -16.75 -20.94 -18.64
N GLU A 210 -16.32 -21.76 -17.67
CA GLU A 210 -17.23 -22.43 -16.72
C GLU A 210 -18.02 -21.40 -15.90
N SER A 211 -17.35 -20.35 -15.43
CA SER A 211 -17.99 -19.26 -14.69
C SER A 211 -19.01 -18.52 -15.57
N MET A 212 -18.68 -18.25 -16.85
CA MET A 212 -19.60 -17.63 -17.80
C MET A 212 -20.85 -18.48 -18.04
N LEU A 213 -20.71 -19.81 -18.15
CA LEU A 213 -21.86 -20.71 -18.36
C LEU A 213 -22.87 -20.72 -17.20
N GLN A 214 -22.47 -20.23 -16.01
CA GLN A 214 -23.35 -20.08 -14.85
C GLN A 214 -24.08 -18.72 -14.81
N MET A 215 -23.73 -17.79 -15.71
CA MET A 215 -24.35 -16.46 -15.81
C MET A 215 -25.59 -16.48 -16.71
N THR A 216 -26.39 -15.40 -16.68
CA THR A 216 -27.51 -15.23 -17.61
C THR A 216 -27.03 -15.11 -19.07
N PRO A 217 -27.85 -15.45 -20.08
CA PRO A 217 -27.49 -15.28 -21.49
C PRO A 217 -27.08 -13.85 -21.84
N GLU A 218 -27.75 -12.86 -21.25
CA GLU A 218 -27.46 -11.44 -21.42
C GLU A 218 -26.07 -11.09 -20.86
N ASP A 219 -25.74 -11.58 -19.67
CA ASP A 219 -24.42 -11.37 -19.07
C ASP A 219 -23.31 -12.10 -19.82
N GLN A 220 -23.57 -13.31 -20.33
CA GLN A 220 -22.63 -14.05 -21.17
C GLN A 220 -22.27 -13.24 -22.42
N ALA A 221 -23.27 -12.64 -23.07
CA ALA A 221 -23.07 -11.76 -24.21
C ALA A 221 -22.25 -10.51 -23.81
N ALA A 222 -22.60 -9.86 -22.70
CA ALA A 222 -21.89 -8.68 -22.21
C ALA A 222 -20.42 -8.98 -21.86
N VAL A 223 -20.14 -10.07 -21.15
CA VAL A 223 -18.78 -10.50 -20.82
C VAL A 223 -17.98 -10.78 -22.09
N THR A 224 -18.57 -11.48 -23.06
CA THR A 224 -17.90 -11.84 -24.31
C THR A 224 -17.58 -10.60 -25.13
N ASP A 225 -18.53 -9.67 -25.28
CA ASP A 225 -18.36 -8.42 -26.01
C ASP A 225 -17.28 -7.52 -25.38
N LEU A 226 -17.33 -7.32 -24.05
CA LEU A 226 -16.30 -6.55 -23.35
C LEU A 226 -14.92 -7.23 -23.44
N ALA A 227 -14.85 -8.56 -23.33
CA ALA A 227 -13.58 -9.28 -23.39
C ALA A 227 -12.91 -9.13 -24.77
N LEU A 228 -13.68 -9.27 -25.84
CA LEU A 228 -13.22 -9.06 -27.21
C LEU A 228 -12.80 -7.60 -27.43
N THR A 229 -13.58 -6.65 -26.90
CA THR A 229 -13.27 -5.21 -26.99
C THR A 229 -11.94 -4.89 -26.29
N TYR A 230 -11.74 -5.35 -25.05
CA TYR A 230 -10.49 -5.15 -24.32
C TYR A 230 -9.29 -5.80 -25.02
N SER A 231 -9.42 -7.06 -25.44
CA SER A 231 -8.35 -7.77 -26.15
C SER A 231 -7.99 -7.06 -27.47
N THR A 232 -8.99 -6.61 -28.22
CA THR A 232 -8.78 -5.88 -29.49
C THR A 232 -8.10 -4.54 -29.26
N ALA A 233 -8.57 -3.75 -28.29
CA ALA A 233 -7.97 -2.45 -27.94
C ALA A 233 -6.51 -2.59 -27.48
N MET A 234 -6.21 -3.61 -26.67
CA MET A 234 -4.85 -3.91 -26.22
C MET A 234 -3.96 -4.38 -27.37
N ASN A 235 -4.42 -5.29 -28.23
CA ASN A 235 -3.67 -5.74 -29.40
C ASN A 235 -3.37 -4.57 -30.36
N HIS A 236 -4.32 -3.67 -30.59
CA HIS A 236 -4.11 -2.47 -31.38
C HIS A 236 -3.03 -1.56 -30.76
N SER A 237 -3.05 -1.38 -29.43
CA SER A 237 -2.04 -0.59 -28.72
C SER A 237 -0.65 -1.25 -28.76
N ILE A 238 -0.58 -2.57 -28.56
CA ILE A 238 0.66 -3.36 -28.71
C ILE A 238 1.20 -3.23 -30.13
N GLY A 239 0.35 -3.24 -31.16
CA GLY A 239 0.75 -3.00 -32.54
C GLY A 239 1.46 -1.65 -32.73
N LYS A 240 0.89 -0.57 -32.19
CA LYS A 240 1.52 0.76 -32.22
C LYS A 240 2.86 0.80 -31.47
N PHE A 241 2.94 0.17 -30.31
CA PHE A 241 4.20 0.10 -29.55
C PHE A 241 5.25 -0.74 -30.25
N LYS A 242 4.85 -1.81 -30.92
CA LYS A 242 5.72 -2.67 -31.71
C LYS A 242 6.32 -1.87 -32.87
N GLU A 243 5.50 -1.14 -33.63
CA GLU A 243 5.99 -0.28 -34.73
C GLU A 243 6.99 0.79 -34.22
N ALA A 244 6.69 1.44 -33.10
CA ALA A 244 7.62 2.39 -32.48
C ALA A 244 8.94 1.72 -32.00
N ALA A 245 8.85 0.52 -31.44
CA ALA A 245 10.01 -0.25 -31.01
C ALA A 245 10.86 -0.73 -32.19
N GLU A 246 10.23 -1.20 -33.28
CA GLU A 246 10.90 -1.59 -34.52
C GLU A 246 11.70 -0.42 -35.10
N ASN A 247 11.11 0.77 -35.21
CA ASN A 247 11.82 1.98 -35.65
C ASN A 247 13.03 2.32 -34.75
N LYS A 248 12.89 2.18 -33.42
CA LYS A 248 14.00 2.42 -32.47
C LYS A 248 15.12 1.41 -32.66
N VAL A 249 14.77 0.13 -32.83
CA VAL A 249 15.73 -0.96 -33.04
C VAL A 249 16.45 -0.80 -34.38
N GLU A 250 15.73 -0.45 -35.46
CA GLU A 250 16.34 -0.18 -36.78
C GLU A 250 17.38 0.94 -36.69
N GLY A 251 17.05 2.08 -36.07
CA GLY A 251 18.00 3.17 -35.86
C GLY A 251 19.21 2.78 -34.98
N MET A 252 19.04 1.86 -34.03
CA MET A 252 20.14 1.35 -33.19
C MET A 252 21.03 0.33 -33.91
N LEU A 253 20.48 -0.38 -34.90
CA LEU A 253 21.17 -1.40 -35.69
C LEU A 253 21.71 -0.86 -37.02
N GLU A 254 21.51 0.41 -37.37
CA GLU A 254 22.11 1.01 -38.57
C GLU A 254 23.63 0.78 -38.60
N GLY A 255 24.06 -0.11 -39.49
CA GLY A 255 25.46 -0.50 -39.68
C GLY A 255 26.02 -1.50 -38.66
N ARG A 256 25.19 -2.14 -37.80
CA ARG A 256 25.63 -3.12 -36.79
C ARG A 256 24.80 -4.41 -36.84
N PRO A 257 25.40 -5.58 -36.58
CA PRO A 257 24.66 -6.83 -36.54
C PRO A 257 23.79 -6.93 -35.27
N ALA A 258 22.75 -7.75 -35.32
CA ALA A 258 21.74 -7.88 -34.26
C ALA A 258 22.33 -8.31 -32.90
N GLU A 259 23.50 -8.97 -32.88
CA GLU A 259 24.15 -9.38 -31.63
C GLU A 259 24.76 -8.21 -30.82
N MET A 260 24.85 -7.00 -31.39
CA MET A 260 25.38 -5.81 -30.69
C MET A 260 24.29 -4.93 -30.03
N PHE A 261 23.10 -5.48 -29.76
CA PHE A 261 22.02 -4.76 -29.10
C PHE A 261 22.40 -4.39 -27.65
N ASP A 262 22.66 -3.12 -27.37
CA ASP A 262 22.99 -2.61 -26.04
C ASP A 262 21.73 -2.43 -25.18
N THR A 263 21.50 -3.38 -24.28
CA THR A 263 20.34 -3.38 -23.37
C THR A 263 20.46 -2.36 -22.24
N ALA A 264 21.66 -1.88 -21.91
CA ALA A 264 21.87 -0.98 -20.78
C ALA A 264 21.41 0.47 -21.08
N GLY A 265 21.68 0.97 -22.29
CA GLY A 265 21.24 2.31 -22.71
C GLY A 265 19.71 2.47 -22.81
N VAL A 266 18.99 1.39 -23.11
CA VAL A 266 17.52 1.40 -23.25
C VAL A 266 16.81 1.71 -21.92
N PHE A 267 17.35 1.23 -20.79
CA PHE A 267 16.77 1.50 -19.46
C PHE A 267 16.95 2.95 -19.01
N THR A 268 18.12 3.55 -19.27
CA THR A 268 18.42 4.94 -18.89
C THR A 268 17.55 5.95 -19.64
N ASP A 269 17.27 5.70 -20.92
CA ASP A 269 16.34 6.51 -21.72
C ASP A 269 14.89 6.38 -21.23
N TYR A 270 14.48 5.17 -20.82
CA TYR A 270 13.10 4.90 -20.41
C TYR A 270 12.74 5.63 -19.10
N VAL A 271 13.69 5.72 -18.17
CA VAL A 271 13.53 6.43 -16.89
C VAL A 271 13.55 7.95 -17.08
N SER A 272 14.26 8.46 -18.08
CA SER A 272 14.49 9.90 -18.25
C SER A 272 13.50 10.62 -19.19
N HIS A 273 12.82 9.92 -20.12
CA HIS A 273 12.15 10.62 -21.24
C HIS A 273 10.67 10.29 -21.54
N ASN A 274 9.87 9.60 -20.72
CA ASN A 274 8.44 9.41 -21.09
C ASN A 274 7.49 8.99 -19.97
N ILE A 275 6.78 9.95 -19.37
CA ILE A 275 5.56 9.69 -18.58
C ILE A 275 4.33 10.43 -19.16
N ASP A 276 4.51 11.58 -19.82
CA ASP A 276 3.39 12.49 -20.10
C ASP A 276 2.46 12.12 -21.28
N GLN A 277 2.85 11.20 -22.18
CA GLN A 277 2.05 10.86 -23.38
C GLN A 277 1.49 9.43 -23.43
N ARG A 278 1.56 8.67 -22.33
CA ARG A 278 1.25 7.22 -22.35
C ARG A 278 -0.02 6.82 -21.59
N SER A 279 -0.88 7.77 -21.21
CA SER A 279 -2.15 7.43 -20.58
C SER A 279 -3.08 6.68 -21.55
N LEU A 280 -3.38 5.42 -21.22
CA LEU A 280 -4.32 4.57 -21.95
C LEU A 280 -5.79 4.85 -21.59
N GLN A 281 -6.04 5.65 -20.55
CA GLN A 281 -7.36 6.15 -20.19
C GLN A 281 -7.43 7.64 -20.49
N SER A 282 -8.42 8.04 -21.28
CA SER A 282 -8.80 9.45 -21.39
C SER A 282 -9.11 9.93 -19.97
N SER A 283 -8.40 10.96 -19.50
CA SER A 283 -8.95 11.80 -18.44
C SER A 283 -10.28 12.33 -18.98
N ASP A 284 -11.34 12.20 -18.20
CA ASP A 284 -12.70 12.61 -18.58
C ASP A 284 -12.68 13.96 -19.31
N LYS A 285 -13.10 13.96 -20.57
CA LYS A 285 -13.53 15.18 -21.24
C LYS A 285 -15.06 15.20 -21.21
N PRO A 286 -15.69 16.25 -20.65
CA PRO A 286 -17.14 16.37 -20.72
C PRO A 286 -17.53 16.56 -22.19
N GLU A 287 -18.40 15.69 -22.71
CA GLU A 287 -19.06 15.91 -24.00
C GLU A 287 -20.02 17.10 -23.88
N THR A 288 -19.51 18.30 -24.14
CA THR A 288 -20.32 19.43 -24.57
C THR A 288 -19.55 20.22 -25.61
N GLY A 289 -20.10 20.34 -26.82
CA GLY A 289 -19.48 21.13 -27.88
C GLY A 289 -20.16 20.99 -29.25
N SER A 290 -21.41 21.48 -29.32
CA SER A 290 -22.16 21.94 -30.50
C SER A 290 -22.45 20.99 -31.67
#